data_AF-A0A8H5CBE5-F1
#
_entry.id   AF-A0A8H5CBE5-F1
#
_cell.length_a   1.000
_cell.length_b   1.000
_cell.length_c   1.000
_cell.angle_alpha   90.00
_cell.angle_beta   90.00
_cell.angle_gamma   90.00
#
_symmetry.space_group_name_H-M   'P 1'
#
loop_
_entity.id
_entity.type
_entity.pdbx_description
1 polymer ?
#
loop_
_entity_poly.entity_id
_entity_poly.type
_entity_poly.pdbx_seq_one_letter_code
_entity_poly.pdbx_strand_id
1 'polypeptide(L)'
;MDILVNTTIATTERFATSTDGTQIFAKAVGGPAAPEHCIAYDLRGFARSDKPRTASDYSSQLVADDFIAVAKAFNATKPLFESRRSYASDILQHYGTAALSGIVCTASLPYSSDAISNPDTQSATLPGFVDLSNSTLALSSRIEFTRTLFNEPDRVPTEVP
;
A
#
# COMPACT_ATOMS: atom_id res chain seq x y z
N MET A 1 -24.74 -29.17 -14.80
CA MET A 1 -25.44 -27.97 -15.31
C MET A 1 -24.56 -26.80 -14.90
N ASP A 2 -23.59 -26.47 -15.75
CA ASP A 2 -22.64 -25.39 -15.49
C ASP A 2 -23.31 -24.07 -15.80
N ILE A 3 -23.56 -23.27 -14.78
CA ILE A 3 -23.95 -21.87 -14.94
C ILE A 3 -22.67 -21.10 -15.27
N LEU A 4 -22.30 -21.10 -16.56
CA LEU A 4 -21.37 -20.13 -17.10
C LEU A 4 -22.13 -18.80 -17.23
N VAL A 5 -22.15 -17.99 -16.16
CA VAL A 5 -22.51 -16.59 -16.32
C VAL A 5 -21.37 -15.94 -17.09
N ASN A 6 -21.57 -15.73 -18.38
CA ASN A 6 -20.66 -14.95 -19.21
C ASN A 6 -20.83 -13.46 -18.86
N THR A 7 -20.42 -13.08 -17.65
CA THR A 7 -20.49 -11.69 -17.20
C THR A 7 -19.40 -10.91 -17.93
N THR A 8 -19.79 -10.06 -18.87
CA THR A 8 -18.87 -9.11 -19.48
C THR A 8 -18.27 -8.23 -18.40
N ILE A 9 -16.97 -8.37 -18.15
CA ILE A 9 -16.22 -7.52 -17.24
C ILE A 9 -15.96 -6.20 -17.97
N ALA A 10 -16.46 -5.11 -17.42
CA ALA A 10 -16.13 -3.77 -17.90
C ALA A 10 -14.82 -3.32 -17.27
N THR A 11 -13.97 -2.68 -18.08
CA THR A 11 -12.70 -2.10 -17.63
C THR A 11 -12.66 -0.63 -18.00
N THR A 12 -12.27 0.22 -17.06
CA THR A 12 -12.13 1.67 -17.28
C THR A 12 -10.77 2.12 -16.78
N GLU A 13 -10.04 2.88 -17.60
CA GLU A 13 -8.71 3.42 -17.24
C GLU A 13 -8.74 4.94 -17.36
N ARG A 14 -8.19 5.64 -16.36
CA ARG A 14 -8.17 7.10 -16.29
C ARG A 14 -6.93 7.59 -15.54
N PHE A 15 -6.55 8.83 -15.80
CA PHE A 15 -5.68 9.58 -14.91
C PHE A 15 -6.53 10.46 -14.00
N ALA A 16 -6.28 10.40 -12.69
CA ALA A 16 -6.76 11.36 -11.72
C ALA A 16 -5.67 12.43 -11.49
N THR A 17 -6.06 13.66 -11.21
CA THR A 17 -5.13 14.77 -10.94
C THR A 17 -5.16 15.06 -9.45
N SER A 18 -4.01 14.87 -8.79
CA SER A 18 -3.81 15.21 -7.39
C SER A 18 -3.82 16.73 -7.17
N THR A 19 -3.87 17.18 -5.93
CA THR A 19 -3.98 18.61 -5.56
C THR A 19 -2.77 19.43 -6.00
N ASP A 20 -1.59 18.81 -6.11
CA ASP A 20 -0.34 19.40 -6.60
C ASP A 20 -0.17 19.30 -8.13
N GLY A 21 -1.17 18.74 -8.84
CA GLY A 21 -1.12 18.52 -10.29
C GLY A 21 -0.49 17.19 -10.71
N THR A 22 -0.01 16.36 -9.77
CA THR A 22 0.52 15.02 -10.07
C THR A 22 -0.56 14.14 -10.70
N GLN A 23 -0.25 13.51 -11.83
CA GLN A 23 -1.15 12.57 -12.50
C GLN A 23 -1.02 11.16 -11.93
N ILE A 24 -2.15 10.62 -11.45
CA ILE A 24 -2.27 9.30 -10.85
C ILE A 24 -3.04 8.39 -11.79
N PHE A 25 -2.36 7.38 -12.35
CA PHE A 25 -2.98 6.40 -13.21
C PHE A 25 -3.83 5.42 -12.39
N ALA A 26 -5.06 5.18 -12.83
CA ALA A 26 -5.97 4.25 -12.17
C ALA A 26 -6.77 3.42 -13.18
N LYS A 27 -7.03 2.18 -12.81
CA LYS A 27 -7.81 1.19 -13.55
C LYS A 27 -8.89 0.62 -12.66
N ALA A 28 -10.11 0.67 -13.14
CA ALA A 28 -11.24 0.05 -12.49
C ALA A 28 -11.77 -1.15 -13.28
N VAL A 29 -12.18 -2.17 -12.55
CA VAL A 29 -12.75 -3.41 -13.07
C VAL A 29 -14.04 -3.72 -12.32
N GLY A 30 -15.08 -4.13 -13.05
CA GLY A 30 -16.37 -4.45 -12.45
C GLY A 30 -17.37 -5.05 -13.43
N GLY A 31 -18.59 -5.28 -12.93
CA GLY A 31 -19.69 -5.80 -13.74
C GLY A 31 -20.37 -4.70 -14.56
N PRO A 32 -21.26 -5.06 -15.50
CA PRO A 32 -21.96 -4.10 -16.36
C PRO A 32 -22.80 -3.07 -15.58
N ALA A 33 -23.35 -3.47 -14.43
CA ALA A 33 -24.15 -2.61 -13.56
C ALA A 33 -23.30 -1.69 -12.66
N ALA A 34 -22.00 -1.96 -12.54
CA ALA A 34 -21.10 -1.23 -11.66
C ALA A 34 -19.65 -1.51 -12.09
N PRO A 35 -19.16 -0.82 -13.14
CA PRO A 35 -17.86 -1.08 -13.75
C PRO A 35 -16.67 -0.74 -12.83
N GLU A 36 -16.91 -0.10 -11.69
CA GLU A 36 -15.88 0.43 -10.78
C GLU A 36 -15.86 -0.31 -9.43
N HIS A 37 -16.16 -1.61 -9.40
CA HIS A 37 -16.19 -2.44 -8.18
C HIS A 37 -14.81 -2.59 -7.51
N CYS A 38 -13.75 -2.61 -8.31
CA CYS A 38 -12.38 -2.70 -7.84
C CYS A 38 -11.54 -1.67 -8.59
N ILE A 39 -10.97 -0.70 -7.87
CA ILE A 39 -10.12 0.35 -8.42
C ILE A 39 -8.70 0.08 -7.95
N ALA A 40 -7.81 -0.23 -8.88
CA ALA A 40 -6.39 -0.33 -8.65
C ALA A 40 -5.71 0.89 -9.28
N TYR A 41 -4.83 1.56 -8.53
CA TYR A 41 -4.11 2.72 -9.03
C TYR A 41 -2.62 2.60 -8.78
N ASP A 42 -1.84 3.13 -9.71
CA ASP A 42 -0.40 3.23 -9.59
C ASP A 42 -0.12 4.40 -8.63
N LEU A 43 0.59 4.13 -7.53
CA LEU A 43 0.96 5.19 -6.60
C LEU A 43 1.85 6.23 -7.28
N ARG A 44 1.82 7.49 -6.81
CA ARG A 44 2.86 8.47 -7.16
C ARG A 44 4.25 7.83 -7.03
N GLY A 45 5.10 8.06 -8.02
CA GLY A 45 6.45 7.49 -8.09
C GLY A 45 6.52 6.09 -8.71
N PHE A 46 5.38 5.45 -8.98
CA PHE A 46 5.32 4.08 -9.50
C PHE A 46 4.67 4.00 -10.88
N ALA A 47 5.12 3.00 -11.65
CA ALA A 47 4.50 2.54 -12.90
C ALA A 47 4.08 3.68 -13.86
N ARG A 48 2.79 3.88 -14.14
CA ARG A 48 2.31 4.91 -15.08
C ARG A 48 1.98 6.25 -14.46
N SER A 49 1.93 6.33 -13.13
CA SER A 49 1.79 7.62 -12.44
C SER A 49 3.05 8.45 -12.55
N ASP A 50 2.88 9.76 -12.36
CA ASP A 50 3.98 10.71 -12.37
C ASP A 50 5.02 10.36 -11.30
N LYS A 51 6.26 10.78 -11.55
CA LYS A 51 7.44 10.51 -10.70
C LYS A 51 8.10 11.82 -10.28
N PRO A 52 7.49 12.55 -9.34
CA PRO A 52 8.09 13.75 -8.77
C PRO A 52 9.49 13.45 -8.21
N ARG A 53 10.36 14.46 -8.22
CA ARG A 53 11.81 14.25 -8.02
C ARG A 53 12.28 14.60 -6.62
N THR A 54 11.49 15.34 -5.85
CA THR A 54 11.91 15.82 -4.54
C THR A 54 11.20 15.07 -3.43
N ALA A 55 11.85 14.92 -2.28
CA ALA A 55 11.26 14.22 -1.13
C ALA A 55 9.98 14.92 -0.63
N SER A 56 9.90 16.25 -0.73
CA SER A 56 8.70 17.03 -0.37
C SER A 56 7.49 16.66 -1.21
N ASP A 57 7.69 16.18 -2.45
CA ASP A 57 6.62 15.75 -3.34
C ASP A 57 6.00 14.42 -2.90
N TYR A 58 6.45 13.79 -1.81
CA TYR A 58 5.92 12.55 -1.25
C TYR A 58 5.39 12.73 0.18
N SER A 59 4.95 13.95 0.52
CA SER A 59 4.40 14.22 1.85
C SER A 59 3.13 13.41 2.14
N SER A 60 2.89 13.12 3.42
CA SER A 60 1.70 12.40 3.91
C SER A 60 0.38 12.99 3.36
N GLN A 61 0.25 14.33 3.35
CA GLN A 61 -0.91 15.01 2.80
C GLN A 61 -1.12 14.67 1.32
N LEU A 62 -0.06 14.77 0.53
CA LEU A 62 -0.22 14.54 -0.91
C LEU A 62 -0.56 13.09 -1.21
N VAL A 63 -0.07 12.13 -0.42
CA VAL A 63 -0.43 10.72 -0.61
C VAL A 63 -1.92 10.50 -0.34
N ALA A 64 -2.46 11.17 0.68
CA ALA A 64 -3.90 11.18 0.93
C ALA A 64 -4.68 11.88 -0.21
N ASP A 65 -4.13 12.95 -0.77
CA ASP A 65 -4.73 13.69 -1.89
C ASP A 65 -4.82 12.85 -3.16
N ASP A 66 -3.80 12.03 -3.46
CA ASP A 66 -3.82 11.08 -4.57
C ASP A 66 -5.01 10.12 -4.45
N PHE A 67 -5.23 9.56 -3.25
CA PHE A 67 -6.37 8.69 -2.99
C PHE A 67 -7.70 9.40 -3.23
N ILE A 68 -7.86 10.63 -2.72
CA ILE A 68 -9.08 11.41 -2.91
C ILE A 68 -9.30 11.76 -4.39
N ALA A 69 -8.24 12.07 -5.13
CA ALA A 69 -8.30 12.32 -6.57
C ALA A 69 -8.79 11.08 -7.32
N VAL A 70 -8.25 9.89 -7.01
CA VAL A 70 -8.70 8.63 -7.60
C VAL A 70 -10.15 8.34 -7.22
N ALA A 71 -10.52 8.43 -5.95
CA ALA A 71 -11.88 8.20 -5.50
C ALA A 71 -12.89 9.11 -6.24
N LYS A 72 -12.57 10.40 -6.40
CA LYS A 72 -13.39 11.35 -7.18
C LYS A 72 -13.46 10.98 -8.66
N ALA A 73 -12.34 10.60 -9.29
CA ALA A 73 -12.29 10.26 -10.71
C ALA A 73 -13.14 9.03 -11.09
N PHE A 74 -13.45 8.18 -10.12
CA PHE A 74 -14.29 6.99 -10.26
C PHE A 74 -15.56 7.07 -9.38
N ASN A 75 -15.97 8.27 -8.97
CA ASN A 75 -17.18 8.50 -8.15
C ASN A 75 -17.31 7.54 -6.93
N ALA A 76 -16.19 7.09 -6.39
CA ALA A 76 -16.14 6.10 -5.32
C ALA A 76 -16.47 6.78 -3.99
N THR A 77 -17.66 6.49 -3.47
CA THR A 77 -18.13 7.08 -2.21
C THR A 77 -17.84 6.15 -1.05
N LYS A 78 -16.96 6.57 -0.14
CA LYS A 78 -16.54 5.80 1.05
C LYS A 78 -16.07 4.37 0.71
N PRO A 79 -15.06 4.21 -0.16
CA PRO A 79 -14.61 2.88 -0.57
C PRO A 79 -14.00 2.09 0.60
N LEU A 80 -14.00 0.76 0.46
CA LEU A 80 -13.12 -0.12 1.23
C LEU A 80 -11.71 0.03 0.65
N PHE A 81 -10.73 0.36 1.47
CA PHE A 81 -9.36 0.59 1.03
C PHE A 81 -8.45 -0.59 1.36
N GLU A 82 -7.90 -1.23 0.35
CA GLU A 82 -6.82 -2.21 0.52
C GLU A 82 -5.49 -1.46 0.57
N SER A 83 -4.72 -1.69 1.62
CA SER A 83 -3.42 -1.05 1.80
C SER A 83 -2.32 -2.09 1.93
N ARG A 84 -1.32 -1.98 1.05
CA ARG A 84 -0.02 -2.67 1.15
C ARG A 84 1.05 -1.87 1.91
N ARG A 85 0.73 -0.66 2.34
CA ARG A 85 1.60 0.25 3.12
C ARG A 85 0.82 1.03 4.18
N SER A 86 1.45 1.97 4.86
CA SER A 86 0.83 2.84 5.85
C SER A 86 -0.07 3.95 5.27
N TYR A 87 -0.37 3.98 3.97
CA TYR A 87 -1.15 5.08 3.36
C TYR A 87 -2.58 5.25 3.91
N ALA A 88 -3.15 4.19 4.49
CA ALA A 88 -4.43 4.30 5.17
C ALA A 88 -4.37 5.28 6.36
N SER A 89 -3.24 5.37 7.07
CA SER A 89 -3.08 6.34 8.17
C SER A 89 -3.01 7.77 7.64
N ASP A 90 -2.35 8.00 6.50
CA ASP A 90 -2.31 9.32 5.86
C ASP A 90 -3.71 9.79 5.46
N ILE A 91 -4.51 8.91 4.83
CA ILE A 91 -5.90 9.21 4.45
C ILE A 91 -6.73 9.58 5.69
N LEU A 92 -6.67 8.76 6.74
CA LEU A 92 -7.43 9.00 7.96
C LEU A 92 -6.97 10.25 8.71
N GLN A 93 -5.68 10.56 8.70
CA GLN A 93 -5.12 11.74 9.34
C GLN A 93 -5.64 13.03 8.70
N HIS A 94 -5.70 13.09 7.37
CA HIS A 94 -6.04 14.33 6.65
C HIS A 94 -7.53 14.45 6.28
N TYR A 95 -8.23 13.33 6.11
CA TYR A 95 -9.64 13.31 5.67
C TYR A 95 -10.61 12.65 6.65
N GLY A 96 -10.09 12.07 7.74
CA GLY A 96 -10.90 11.45 8.79
C GLY A 96 -11.55 10.13 8.39
N THR A 97 -12.27 9.54 9.34
CA THR A 97 -12.94 8.23 9.17
C THR A 97 -14.08 8.25 8.16
N ALA A 98 -14.60 9.44 7.81
CA ALA A 98 -15.65 9.56 6.81
C ALA A 98 -15.15 9.25 5.38
N ALA A 99 -13.83 9.29 5.13
CA ALA A 99 -13.25 9.03 3.81
C ALA A 99 -13.36 7.56 3.37
N LEU A 100 -13.42 6.62 4.33
CA LEU A 100 -13.36 5.18 4.08
C LEU A 100 -14.58 4.48 4.71
N SER A 101 -15.02 3.37 4.13
CA SER A 101 -15.95 2.43 4.80
C SER A 101 -15.22 1.37 5.62
N GLY A 102 -13.96 1.11 5.31
CA GLY A 102 -13.10 0.19 6.03
C GLY A 102 -11.71 0.09 5.41
N ILE A 103 -10.81 -0.63 6.08
CA ILE A 103 -9.44 -0.86 5.63
C ILE A 103 -9.16 -2.36 5.65
N VAL A 104 -8.56 -2.86 4.57
CA VAL A 104 -8.00 -4.21 4.50
C VAL A 104 -6.47 -4.10 4.42
N CYS A 105 -5.78 -4.55 5.45
CA CYS A 105 -4.31 -4.53 5.47
C CYS A 105 -3.78 -5.88 4.96
N THR A 106 -3.14 -5.92 3.79
CA THR A 106 -2.48 -7.14 3.30
C THR A 106 -0.96 -6.98 3.37
N ALA A 107 -0.32 -7.74 4.26
CA ALA A 107 1.11 -7.64 4.54
C ALA A 107 1.60 -6.19 4.80
N SER A 108 0.73 -5.36 5.36
CA SER A 108 0.98 -3.94 5.60
C SER A 108 1.26 -3.67 7.07
N LEU A 109 2.03 -2.61 7.32
CA LEU A 109 2.24 -2.06 8.64
C LEU A 109 1.27 -0.87 8.78
N PRO A 110 0.30 -0.93 9.71
CA PRO A 110 -0.65 0.17 9.91
C PRO A 110 0.04 1.47 10.35
N TYR A 111 1.24 1.36 10.92
CA TYR A 111 2.21 2.43 11.12
C TYR A 111 3.62 1.82 11.04
N SER A 112 4.57 2.54 10.47
CA SER A 112 5.99 2.20 10.62
C SER A 112 6.48 2.82 11.92
N SER A 113 6.79 2.00 12.91
CA SER A 113 7.56 2.49 14.06
C SER A 113 8.98 2.85 13.62
N ASP A 114 9.67 3.64 14.44
CA ASP A 114 11.08 3.94 14.23
C ASP A 114 11.90 2.66 14.01
N ALA A 115 11.54 1.52 14.58
CA ALA A 115 12.29 0.27 14.44
C ALA A 115 12.53 -0.18 12.98
N ILE A 116 11.59 0.08 12.07
CA ILE A 116 11.66 -0.34 10.66
C ILE A 116 12.29 0.75 9.77
N SER A 117 12.06 2.01 10.14
CA SER A 117 12.67 3.18 9.48
C SER A 117 14.03 3.55 10.08
N ASN A 118 14.49 2.84 11.11
CA ASN A 118 15.75 3.12 11.80
C ASN A 118 16.91 2.79 10.85
N PRO A 119 17.72 3.80 10.46
CA PRO A 119 18.87 3.58 9.60
C PRO A 119 19.89 2.62 10.21
N ASP A 120 19.96 2.49 11.54
CA ASP A 120 20.82 1.53 12.23
C ASP A 120 20.33 0.09 12.03
N THR A 121 19.03 -0.17 12.19
CA THR A 121 18.43 -1.49 11.93
C THR A 121 18.61 -1.89 10.47
N GLN A 122 18.40 -0.96 9.54
CA GLN A 122 18.60 -1.21 8.11
C GLN A 122 20.07 -1.47 7.80
N SER A 123 20.99 -0.66 8.32
CA SER A 123 22.43 -0.84 8.10
C SER A 123 22.96 -2.14 8.71
N ALA A 124 22.41 -2.58 9.84
CA ALA A 124 22.80 -3.82 10.50
C ALA A 124 22.32 -5.07 9.74
N THR A 125 21.16 -5.02 9.09
CA THR A 125 20.55 -6.21 8.44
C THR A 125 20.77 -6.26 6.93
N LEU A 126 20.93 -5.12 6.26
CA LEU A 126 21.09 -5.01 4.81
C LEU A 126 22.24 -5.85 4.24
N PRO A 127 23.44 -5.91 4.85
CA PRO A 127 24.54 -6.73 4.33
C PRO A 127 24.14 -8.20 4.13
N GLY A 128 23.40 -8.79 5.08
CA GLY A 128 22.93 -10.18 4.94
C GLY A 128 21.76 -10.35 3.96
N PHE A 129 21.01 -9.30 3.65
CA PHE A 129 19.98 -9.36 2.61
C PHE A 129 20.56 -9.34 1.19
N VAL A 130 21.74 -8.73 1.00
CA VAL A 130 22.37 -8.57 -0.32
C VAL A 130 23.57 -9.48 -0.56
N ASP A 131 24.08 -10.15 0.48
CA ASP A 131 25.16 -11.14 0.34
C ASP A 131 24.62 -12.48 -0.18
N LEU A 132 24.95 -12.78 -1.44
CA LEU A 132 24.55 -14.01 -2.12
C LEU A 132 25.48 -15.21 -1.82
N SER A 133 26.58 -14.97 -1.12
CA SER A 133 27.65 -15.96 -0.89
C SER A 133 27.66 -16.55 0.53
N ASN A 134 27.04 -15.87 1.50
CA ASN A 134 27.05 -16.25 2.90
C ASN A 134 25.64 -16.55 3.43
N SER A 135 25.24 -17.83 3.34
CA SER A 135 23.90 -18.28 3.78
C SER A 135 23.68 -18.15 5.29
N THR A 136 24.73 -18.26 6.11
CA THR A 136 24.65 -18.07 7.57
C THR A 136 24.36 -16.61 7.93
N LEU A 137 25.04 -15.67 7.28
CA LEU A 137 24.79 -14.24 7.45
C LEU A 137 23.39 -13.87 6.95
N ALA A 138 22.97 -14.42 5.81
CA ALA A 138 21.63 -14.19 5.26
C ALA A 138 20.53 -14.69 6.20
N LEU A 139 20.69 -15.88 6.79
CA LEU A 139 19.71 -16.44 7.71
C LEU A 139 19.63 -15.64 9.02
N SER A 140 20.78 -15.34 9.65
CA SER A 140 20.83 -14.57 10.89
C SER A 140 20.26 -13.16 10.73
N SER A 141 20.53 -12.48 9.61
CA SER A 141 19.99 -11.14 9.31
C SER A 141 18.47 -11.16 9.12
N ARG A 142 17.91 -12.22 8.52
CA ARG A 142 16.44 -12.39 8.40
C ARG A 142 15.78 -12.64 9.75
N ILE A 143 16.40 -13.44 10.62
CA ILE A 143 15.90 -13.68 11.98
C ILE A 143 15.91 -12.36 12.75
N GLU A 144 17.01 -11.61 12.71
CA GLU A 144 17.12 -10.35 13.43
C GLU A 144 16.12 -9.31 12.93
N PHE A 145 16.01 -9.14 11.61
CA PHE A 145 14.97 -8.29 11.03
C PHE A 145 13.56 -8.71 11.49
N THR A 146 13.26 -10.01 11.48
CA THR A 146 11.96 -10.53 11.93
C THR A 146 11.69 -10.19 13.39
N ARG A 147 12.70 -10.24 14.27
CA ARG A 147 12.54 -9.86 15.68
C ARG A 147 12.18 -8.39 15.84
N THR A 148 12.68 -7.51 14.98
CA THR A 148 12.30 -6.08 14.99
C THR A 148 10.85 -5.80 14.59
N LEU A 149 10.16 -6.79 14.00
CA LEU A 149 8.74 -6.67 13.65
C LEU A 149 7.80 -6.85 14.84
N PHE A 150 8.32 -7.23 16.02
CA PHE A 150 7.55 -7.43 17.23
C PHE A 150 8.03 -6.47 18.34
N ASN A 151 7.09 -5.90 19.09
CA ASN A 151 7.42 -5.12 20.28
C ASN A 151 8.02 -5.99 21.39
N GLU A 152 7.61 -7.27 21.46
CA GLU A 152 8.08 -8.25 22.44
C GLU A 152 8.42 -9.57 21.72
N PRO A 153 9.53 -9.65 20.97
CA PRO A 153 9.83 -10.79 20.09
C PRO A 153 9.96 -12.12 20.84
N ASP A 154 10.41 -12.10 22.10
CA ASP A 154 10.54 -13.30 22.93
C ASP A 154 9.21 -13.84 23.46
N ARG A 155 8.11 -13.09 23.28
CA ARG A 155 6.76 -13.49 23.72
C ARG A 155 5.90 -14.01 22.57
N VAL A 156 6.43 -14.06 21.35
CA VAL A 156 5.73 -14.60 20.18
C VAL A 156 5.69 -16.13 20.28
N PRO A 157 4.50 -16.76 20.32
CA PRO A 157 4.40 -18.21 20.36
C PRO A 157 5.01 -18.82 19.10
N THR A 158 5.98 -19.73 19.26
CA THR A 158 6.63 -20.44 18.15
C THR A 158 5.99 -21.79 17.85
N GLU A 159 5.09 -22.25 18.72
CA GLU A 159 4.35 -23.50 18.57
C GLU A 159 2.89 -23.19 18.25
N VAL A 160 2.33 -23.91 17.28
CA VAL A 160 0.88 -23.89 16.99
C VAL A 160 0.24 -24.99 17.83
N PRO A 161 -0.89 -24.73 18.51
CA PRO A 161 -1.60 -25.75 19.28
C PRO A 161 -2.12 -26.93 18.43
#